data_AF-A0A7C7GPW2-F1
#
_entry.id   AF-A0A7C7GPW2-F1
#
_cell.length_a   1.000
_cell.length_b   1.000
_cell.length_c   1.000
_cell.angle_alpha   90.00
_cell.angle_beta   90.00
_cell.angle_gamma   90.00
#
_symmetry.space_group_name_H-M   'P 1'
#
loop_
_entity.id
_entity.type
_entity.pdbx_description
1 polymer ?
#
loop_
_entity_poly.entity_id
_entity_poly.type
_entity_poly.pdbx_seq_one_letter_code
_entity_poly.pdbx_strand_id
1 'polypeptide(L)' 'MIERVSVAHEKAVLVGVILPGMTKALMEEHLDELTLLAQTAGAEVVGRYIQRRDRINPTYFI' A
#
# COMPACT_ATOMS: atom_id res chain seq x y z
N MET A 1 22.08 14.89 2.21
CA MET A 1 21.64 14.99 3.61
C MET A 1 20.29 14.28 3.68
N ILE A 2 20.25 13.02 4.13
CA ILE A 2 18.97 12.35 4.37
C ILE A 2 18.65 12.65 5.82
N GLU A 3 17.65 13.49 6.05
CA GLU A 3 17.09 13.65 7.39
C GLU A 3 16.58 12.28 7.84
N ARG A 4 17.16 11.73 8.90
CA ARG A 4 16.55 10.62 9.62
C ARG A 4 15.39 11.21 10.41
N VAL A 5 14.22 11.23 9.79
CA VAL A 5 12.96 11.45 10.49
C VAL A 5 12.76 10.25 11.41
N SER A 6 13.18 10.38 12.67
CA SER A 6 12.94 9.37 13.70
C SER A 6 11.53 9.57 14.25
N VAL A 7 10.52 9.16 13.49
CA VAL A 7 9.15 9.08 13.97
C VAL A 7 8.85 7.59 14.12
N ALA A 8 8.99 7.09 15.34
CA ALA A 8 8.53 5.74 15.64
C ALA A 8 7.00 5.70 15.46
N HIS A 9 6.51 4.78 14.63
CA HIS A 9 5.08 4.48 14.40
C HIS A 9 4.31 5.55 13.60
N GLU A 10 4.75 5.86 12.38
CA GLU A 10 3.90 6.62 11.45
C GLU A 10 2.69 5.78 11.03
N LYS A 11 1.49 6.35 11.15
CA LYS A 11 0.27 5.70 10.69
C LYS A 11 0.23 5.67 9.17
N ALA A 12 0.03 4.49 8.61
CA ALA A 12 -0.02 4.25 7.18
C ALA A 12 -1.35 3.61 6.77
N VAL A 13 -1.86 4.04 5.62
CA VAL A 13 -2.94 3.36 4.91
C VAL A 13 -2.35 2.73 3.66
N LEU A 14 -2.61 1.45 3.45
CA LEU A 14 -2.18 0.76 2.24
C LEU A 14 -3.29 0.78 1.20
N VAL A 15 -2.93 1.05 -0.06
CA VAL A 15 -3.88 1.13 -1.17
C VAL A 15 -3.41 0.21 -2.29
N GLY A 16 -4.25 -0.75 -2.66
CA GLY A 16 -4.05 -1.66 -3.79
C GLY A 16 -4.95 -1.28 -4.97
N VAL A 17 -4.42 -1.39 -6.19
CA VAL A 17 -5.19 -1.16 -7.42
C VAL A 17 -5.23 -2.45 -8.24
N ILE A 18 -6.42 -2.97 -8.49
CA ILE A 18 -6.64 -4.14 -9.35
C ILE A 18 -6.97 -3.64 -10.75
N LEU A 19 -6.07 -3.96 -11.70
CA LEU A 19 -6.24 -3.74 -13.13
C LEU A 19 -6.85 -4.97 -13.84
N PRO A 20 -7.30 -4.86 -15.11
CA PRO A 20 -7.80 -6.00 -15.85
C PRO A 20 -6.75 -7.13 -15.91
N GLY A 21 -7.19 -8.36 -15.64
CA GLY A 21 -6.31 -9.54 -15.57
C GLY A 21 -5.75 -9.86 -14.18
N MET A 22 -5.93 -8.98 -13.19
CA MET A 22 -5.55 -9.24 -11.80
C MET A 22 -6.72 -9.76 -10.98
N THR A 23 -6.44 -10.64 -10.02
CA THR A 23 -7.45 -11.18 -9.11
C THR A 23 -7.43 -10.43 -7.77
N LYS A 24 -8.55 -10.49 -7.04
CA LYS A 24 -8.60 -9.97 -5.67
C LYS A 24 -7.66 -10.75 -4.76
N ALA A 25 -7.58 -12.07 -4.91
CA ALA A 25 -6.72 -12.92 -4.09
C ALA A 25 -5.24 -12.50 -4.19
N LEU A 26 -4.73 -12.33 -5.42
CA LEU A 26 -3.36 -11.86 -5.64
C LEU A 26 -3.10 -10.48 -5.00
N MET A 27 -4.07 -9.57 -5.09
CA MET A 27 -3.95 -8.24 -4.46
C MET A 27 -3.93 -8.32 -2.94
N GLU A 28 -4.73 -9.19 -2.32
CA GLU A 28 -4.70 -9.39 -0.87
C GLU A 28 -3.36 -9.97 -0.42
N GLU A 29 -2.80 -10.94 -1.15
CA GLU A 29 -1.45 -11.48 -0.90
C GLU A 29 -0.37 -10.38 -0.95
N HIS A 30 -0.42 -9.51 -1.96
CA HIS A 30 0.51 -8.37 -2.06
C HIS A 30 0.35 -7.38 -0.90
N LEU A 31 -0.88 -7.10 -0.48
CA LEU A 31 -1.12 -6.21 0.66
C LEU A 31 -0.71 -6.85 1.99
N ASP A 32 -0.78 -8.17 2.13
CA ASP A 32 -0.26 -8.90 3.29
C ASP A 32 1.26 -8.77 3.37
N GLU A 33 1.97 -8.99 2.26
CA GLU A 33 3.43 -8.79 2.19
C GLU A 33 3.82 -7.32 2.46
N LEU A 34 3.12 -6.37 1.83
CA LEU A 34 3.38 -4.94 2.04
C LEU A 34 3.12 -4.52 3.49
N THR A 35 2.18 -5.16 4.18
CA THR A 35 1.95 -4.92 5.62
C THR A 35 3.19 -5.30 6.44
N LEU A 36 3.80 -6.45 6.17
CA LEU A 36 5.02 -6.89 6.86
C LEU A 36 6.19 -5.94 6.57
N LEU A 37 6.35 -5.53 5.32
CA LEU A 37 7.38 -4.56 4.93
C LEU A 37 7.18 -3.22 5.63
N ALA A 38 5.95 -2.71 5.65
CA ALA A 38 5.61 -1.46 6.33
C ALA A 38 5.88 -1.53 7.84
N GLN A 39 5.50 -2.63 8.50
CA GLN A 39 5.74 -2.83 9.93
C GLN A 39 7.23 -2.85 10.26
N THR A 40 8.06 -3.56 9.47
CA THR A 40 9.52 -3.60 9.68
C THR A 40 10.20 -2.26 9.37
N ALA A 41 9.60 -1.44 8.51
CA ALA A 41 10.02 -0.06 8.26
C ALA A 41 9.57 0.93 9.37
N GLY A 42 8.81 0.49 10.37
CA GLY A 42 8.37 1.31 11.50
C GLY A 42 7.01 1.99 11.30
N ALA A 43 6.21 1.54 10.33
CA ALA A 43 4.85 2.04 10.10
C ALA A 43 3.78 1.23 10.85
N GLU A 44 2.75 1.91 11.35
CA GLU A 44 1.52 1.32 11.88
C GLU A 44 0.46 1.30 10.77
N VAL A 45 0.17 0.13 10.20
CA VAL A 45 -0.88 0.00 9.18
C VAL A 45 -2.26 0.11 9.84
N VAL A 46 -2.94 1.23 9.63
CA VAL A 46 -4.26 1.53 10.22
C VAL A 46 -5.43 1.27 9.27
N GLY A 47 -5.15 0.92 8.01
CA GLY A 47 -6.18 0.60 7.04
C GLY A 47 -5.63 0.05 5.73
N ARG A 48 -6.46 -0.73 5.03
CA ARG A 48 -6.20 -1.30 3.71
C ARG A 48 -7.39 -1.04 2.80
N TYR A 49 -7.14 -0.54 1.61
CA TYR A 49 -8.17 -0.27 0.60
C TYR A 49 -7.78 -0.89 -0.73
N ILE A 50 -8.72 -1.52 -1.40
CA ILE A 50 -8.54 -2.05 -2.75
C ILE A 50 -9.49 -1.35 -3.69
N GLN A 51 -8.96 -0.80 -4.77
CA GLN A 51 -9.73 -0.16 -5.83
C GLN A 51 -9.59 -0.93 -7.13
N ARG A 52 -10.72 -1.21 -7.80
CA ARG A 52 -10.71 -1.75 -9.16
C ARG A 52 -10.72 -0.61 -10.17
N ARG A 53 -9.87 -0.74 -11.20
CA ARG A 53 -9.68 0.26 -12.27
C ARG A 53 -9.44 -0.45 -13.59
N ASP A 54 -9.93 0.12 -14.69
CA ASP A 54 -9.58 -0.37 -16.03
C ASP A 54 -8.21 0.15 -16.50
N ARG A 55 -7.78 1.29 -15.94
CA ARG A 55 -6.48 1.94 -16.18
C ARG A 55 -6.08 2.80 -14.98
N ILE A 56 -4.78 2.98 -14.80
CA ILE A 56 -4.19 3.90 -13.82
C ILE A 56 -4.60 5.34 -14.14
N ASN A 57 -4.97 6.10 -13.11
CA ASN A 57 -5.18 7.53 -13.26
C ASN A 57 -3.80 8.21 -13.38
N PRO A 58 -3.48 8.95 -14.45
CA PRO A 58 -2.14 9.53 -14.61
C PRO A 58 -1.81 10.62 -13.57
N THR A 59 -2.81 11.25 -12.97
CA THR A 59 -2.63 12.30 -11.95
C THR A 59 -2.55 11.74 -10.54
N TYR A 60 -3.38 10.75 -10.22
CA TYR A 60 -3.54 10.23 -8.84
C TYR A 60 -3.07 8.80 -8.63
N PHE A 61 -2.61 8.13 -9.70
CA PHE A 61 -2.29 6.71 -9.78
C PHE A 61 -3.50 5.77 -9.60
N ILE A 62 -4.38 6.03 -8.63
CA ILE A 62 -5.55 5.20 -8.28
C ILE A 62 -6.83 5.60 -9.04
#